data_AF-A0A7S4NT54-F1
#
_entry.id   AF-A0A7S4NT54-F1
#
_cell.length_a   1.000
_cell.length_b   1.000
_cell.length_c   1.000
_cell.angle_alpha   90.00
_cell.angle_beta   90.00
_cell.angle_gamma   90.00
#
_symmetry.space_group_name_H-M   'P 1'
#
loop_
_entity.id
_entity.type
_entity.pdbx_description
1 polymer ?
#
loop_
_entity_poly.entity_id
_entity_poly.type
_entity_poly.pdbx_seq_one_letter_code
_entity_poly.pdbx_strand_id
1 'polypeptide(L)'
;RHALEEVYQRFDRDVFSNSFFIEHMVENGFLETQIVTESTLVDLFLLAECDALVGGFSSQLSRLALSLLATRVGKPPPFISVDGYSWGRHALEEMWEVSQELLH
;
A
#
# COMPACT_ATOMS: atom_id res chain seq x y z
N ARG A 1 -27.93 3.11 2.43
CA ARG A 1 -27.06 2.93 3.61
C ARG A 1 -26.86 1.43 3.77
N HIS A 2 -25.80 0.86 3.18
CA HIS A 2 -25.47 -0.54 3.40
C HIS A 2 -24.90 -0.65 4.81
N ALA A 3 -25.46 -1.53 5.63
CA ALA A 3 -24.87 -1.89 6.91
C ALA A 3 -23.50 -2.51 6.61
N LEU A 4 -22.44 -1.93 7.18
CA LEU A 4 -21.12 -2.55 7.16
C LEU A 4 -21.23 -3.76 8.08
N GLU A 5 -21.27 -4.95 7.49
CA GLU A 5 -21.07 -6.18 8.23
C GLU A 5 -19.60 -6.20 8.66
N GLU A 6 -19.35 -6.00 9.95
CA GLU A 6 -17.99 -6.02 10.50
C GLU A 6 -17.46 -7.45 10.40
N VAL A 7 -16.62 -7.71 9.40
CA VAL A 7 -15.91 -8.98 9.26
C VAL A 7 -14.72 -8.95 10.23
N TYR A 8 -14.86 -9.63 11.36
CA TYR A 8 -13.74 -9.87 12.27
C TYR A 8 -12.86 -10.98 11.71
N GLN A 9 -11.72 -10.61 11.15
CA GLN A 9 -10.68 -11.56 10.78
C GLN A 9 -9.62 -11.58 11.88
N ARG A 10 -9.40 -12.75 12.48
CA ARG A 10 -8.30 -12.94 13.42
C ARG A 10 -6.97 -12.79 12.67
N PHE A 11 -6.27 -11.70 12.93
CA PHE A 11 -5.00 -11.39 12.29
C PHE A 11 -3.86 -11.56 13.30
N ASP A 12 -3.29 -12.77 13.33
CA ASP A 12 -2.14 -13.07 14.19
C ASP A 12 -0.85 -12.57 13.52
N ARG A 13 -0.25 -11.51 14.08
CA ARG A 13 1.02 -10.96 13.59
C ARG A 13 2.25 -11.52 14.29
N ASP A 14 2.07 -12.37 15.30
CA ASP A 14 3.20 -12.93 16.05
C ASP A 14 4.05 -13.84 15.15
N VAL A 15 3.47 -14.39 14.06
CA VAL A 15 4.20 -15.12 13.02
C VAL A 15 5.28 -14.27 12.33
N PHE A 16 5.18 -12.93 12.39
CA PHE A 16 6.17 -11.99 11.85
C PHE A 16 7.05 -11.35 12.93
N SER A 17 6.93 -11.74 14.21
CA SER A 17 7.65 -11.09 15.30
C SER A 17 9.16 -11.46 15.36
N ASN A 18 9.66 -12.18 14.36
CA ASN A 18 11.04 -12.64 14.30
C ASN A 18 11.95 -11.55 13.72
N SER A 19 13.22 -11.54 14.12
CA SER A 19 14.25 -10.64 13.57
C SER A 19 14.78 -11.06 12.19
N PHE A 20 14.43 -12.26 11.70
CA PHE A 20 14.82 -12.70 10.35
C PHE A 20 13.95 -12.06 9.26
N PHE A 21 14.54 -11.87 8.07
CA PHE A 21 13.81 -11.46 6.87
C PHE A 21 12.72 -12.50 6.53
N ILE A 22 11.54 -12.01 6.13
CA ILE A 22 10.37 -12.85 5.81
C ILE A 22 10.72 -13.81 4.68
N GLU A 23 11.45 -13.34 3.67
CA GLU A 23 11.91 -14.13 2.53
C GLU A 23 12.73 -15.34 2.99
N HIS A 24 13.65 -15.14 3.93
CA HIS A 24 14.47 -16.21 4.49
C HIS A 24 13.64 -17.20 5.31
N MET A 25 12.62 -16.74 6.04
CA MET A 25 11.72 -17.63 6.77
C MET A 25 10.89 -18.51 5.84
N VAL A 26 10.45 -17.95 4.70
CA VAL A 26 9.73 -18.71 3.66
C VAL A 26 10.66 -19.72 2.98
N GLU A 27 11.86 -19.31 2.58
CA GLU A 27 12.84 -20.20 1.92
C GLU A 27 13.23 -21.40 2.78
N ASN A 28 13.32 -21.22 4.09
CA ASN A 28 13.67 -22.28 5.04
C ASN A 28 12.45 -23.07 5.55
N GLY A 29 11.24 -22.77 5.06
CA GLY A 29 10.01 -23.47 5.44
C GLY A 29 9.52 -23.19 6.87
N PHE A 30 10.02 -22.13 7.52
CA PHE A 30 9.54 -21.68 8.83
C PHE A 30 8.24 -20.88 8.74
N LEU A 31 7.92 -20.35 7.55
CA LEU A 31 6.72 -19.58 7.31
C LEU A 31 6.08 -19.99 5.97
N GLU A 32 4.77 -20.21 5.97
CA GLU A 32 4.04 -20.58 4.78
C GLU A 32 3.81 -19.37 3.87
N THR A 33 4.13 -19.50 2.57
CA THR A 33 3.95 -18.44 1.57
C THR A 33 2.51 -17.94 1.48
N GLN A 34 1.54 -18.83 1.71
CA GLN A 34 0.11 -18.47 1.70
C GLN A 34 -0.21 -17.44 2.79
N ILE A 35 0.27 -17.65 4.02
CA ILE A 35 0.06 -16.74 5.14
C ILE A 35 0.66 -15.36 4.81
N VAL A 36 1.90 -15.33 4.31
CA VAL A 36 2.57 -14.08 3.91
C VAL A 36 1.75 -13.34 2.84
N THR A 37 1.25 -14.07 1.85
CA THR A 37 0.48 -13.49 0.74
C THR A 37 -0.84 -12.93 1.23
N GLU A 38 -1.60 -13.69 2.01
CA GLU A 38 -2.88 -13.25 2.57
C GLU A 38 -2.70 -12.03 3.49
N SER A 39 -1.70 -12.05 4.38
CA SER A 39 -1.37 -10.91 5.22
C SER A 39 -0.97 -9.67 4.42
N THR A 40 -0.17 -9.84 3.37
CA THR A 40 0.25 -8.73 2.49
C THR A 40 -0.95 -8.13 1.74
N LEU A 41 -1.87 -8.95 1.25
CA LEU A 41 -3.08 -8.48 0.56
C LEU A 41 -3.99 -7.70 1.51
N VAL A 42 -4.19 -8.19 2.73
CA VAL A 42 -4.96 -7.47 3.76
C VAL A 42 -4.32 -6.11 4.05
N ASP A 43 -3.00 -6.05 4.22
CA ASP A 43 -2.28 -4.79 4.45
C ASP A 43 -2.45 -3.81 3.28
N LEU A 44 -2.35 -4.27 2.04
CA LEU A 44 -2.58 -3.44 0.85
C LEU A 44 -4.01 -2.87 0.81
N PHE A 45 -5.02 -3.68 1.09
CA PHE A 45 -6.41 -3.21 1.09
C PHE A 45 -6.68 -2.23 2.24
N LEU A 46 -6.16 -2.49 3.43
CA LEU A 46 -6.29 -1.56 4.56
C LEU A 46 -5.61 -0.22 4.28
N LEU A 47 -4.42 -0.23 3.67
CA LEU A 47 -3.73 1.00 3.27
C LEU A 47 -4.48 1.74 2.15
N ALA A 48 -5.13 1.03 1.22
CA ALA A 48 -5.91 1.64 0.15
C ALA A 48 -7.19 2.34 0.64
N GLU A 49 -7.74 1.92 1.79
CA GLU A 49 -8.92 2.53 2.40
C GLU A 49 -8.62 3.79 3.23
N CYS A 50 -7.35 4.11 3.46
CA CYS A 50 -6.96 5.32 4.18
C CYS A 50 -7.22 6.62 3.36
N ASP A 51 -7.25 7.76 4.05
CA ASP A 51 -7.41 9.09 3.43
C ASP A 51 -6.10 9.69 2.91
N ALA A 52 -4.97 9.23 3.47
CA ALA A 52 -3.62 9.64 3.10
C ALA A 52 -2.63 8.50 3.36
N LEU A 53 -1.48 8.52 2.68
CA LEU A 53 -0.43 7.50 2.82
C LEU A 53 0.91 8.11 3.20
N VAL A 54 1.55 7.58 4.24
CA VAL A 54 2.94 7.91 4.59
C VAL A 54 3.76 6.62 4.47
N GLY A 55 4.81 6.61 3.66
CA GLY A 55 5.57 5.39 3.42
C GLY A 55 6.88 5.60 2.65
N GLY A 56 7.69 4.55 2.59
CA GLY A 56 8.86 4.51 1.71
C GLY A 56 8.44 4.03 0.32
N PHE A 57 8.66 4.86 -0.70
CA PHE A 57 8.23 4.56 -2.08
C PHE A 57 9.30 3.87 -2.92
N SER A 58 10.47 3.59 -2.33
CA SER A 58 11.36 2.54 -2.83
C SER A 58 10.63 1.18 -2.87
N SER A 59 9.74 0.93 -1.91
CA SER A 59 8.88 -0.26 -1.86
C SER A 59 7.81 -0.24 -2.96
N GLN A 60 7.74 -1.35 -3.71
CA GLN A 60 6.69 -1.58 -4.70
C GLN A 60 5.30 -1.72 -4.05
N LEU A 61 5.24 -2.26 -2.83
CA LEU A 61 3.98 -2.42 -2.11
C LEU A 61 3.39 -1.06 -1.68
N SER A 62 4.24 -0.13 -1.21
CA SER A 62 3.80 1.24 -0.90
C SER A 62 3.27 1.96 -2.14
N ARG A 63 3.95 1.81 -3.29
CA ARG A 63 3.49 2.37 -4.57
C ARG A 63 2.18 1.75 -5.02
N LEU A 64 2.02 0.43 -4.88
CA LEU A 64 0.77 -0.26 -5.20
C LEU A 64 -0.38 0.20 -4.29
N ALA A 65 -0.16 0.29 -2.98
CA ALA A 65 -1.15 0.81 -2.03
C ALA A 65 -1.60 2.23 -2.41
N LEU A 66 -0.65 3.11 -2.76
CA LEU A 66 -0.97 4.46 -3.21
C LEU A 66 -1.79 4.46 -4.51
N SER A 67 -1.47 3.58 -5.45
CA SER A 67 -2.23 3.43 -6.70
C SER A 67 -3.65 2.93 -6.48
N LEU A 68 -3.84 1.97 -5.56
CA LEU A 68 -5.17 1.49 -5.19
C LEU A 68 -5.98 2.61 -4.52
N LEU A 69 -5.36 3.35 -3.58
CA LEU A 69 -5.99 4.51 -2.94
C LEU A 69 -6.41 5.56 -3.98
N ALA A 70 -5.52 5.91 -4.91
CA ALA A 70 -5.80 6.87 -5.97
C ALA A 70 -6.94 6.40 -6.89
N THR A 71 -6.99 5.11 -7.19
CA THR A 71 -8.07 4.50 -7.98
C THR A 71 -9.41 4.57 -7.24
N ARG A 72 -9.43 4.28 -5.94
CA ARG A 72 -10.62 4.36 -5.09
C ARG A 72 -11.17 5.77 -5.00
N VAL A 73 -10.30 6.76 -4.80
CA VAL A 73 -10.69 8.17 -4.61
C VAL A 73 -10.89 8.90 -5.95
N GLY A 74 -10.41 8.33 -7.06
CA GLY A 74 -10.55 8.89 -8.42
C GLY A 74 -9.67 10.11 -8.69
N LYS A 75 -8.69 10.38 -7.83
CA LYS A 75 -7.73 11.49 -7.97
C LYS A 75 -6.44 11.19 -7.20
N PRO A 76 -5.34 11.91 -7.48
CA PRO A 76 -4.10 11.78 -6.72
C PRO A 76 -4.35 12.08 -5.23
N PRO A 77 -4.05 11.13 -4.32
CA PRO A 77 -4.32 11.31 -2.91
C PRO A 77 -3.15 12.01 -2.21
N PRO A 78 -3.39 12.59 -1.01
CA PRO A 78 -2.31 13.10 -0.17
C PRO A 78 -1.32 11.98 0.21
N PHE A 79 -0.03 12.18 -0.03
CA PHE A 79 1.01 11.25 0.41
C PHE A 79 2.31 11.94 0.82
N ILE A 80 3.09 11.27 1.68
CA ILE A 80 4.45 11.69 2.06
C ILE A 80 5.40 10.51 1.87
N SER A 81 6.47 10.73 1.11
CA SER A 81 7.59 9.81 0.97
C SER A 81 8.65 10.09 2.02
N VAL A 82 9.07 9.05 2.74
CA VAL A 82 10.12 9.16 3.78
C VAL A 82 11.52 8.78 3.29
N ASP A 83 11.63 8.25 2.08
CA ASP A 83 12.89 7.75 1.51
C ASP A 83 13.33 8.50 0.23
N GLY A 84 12.63 9.59 -0.11
CA GLY A 84 12.97 10.44 -1.26
C GLY A 84 12.52 9.89 -2.61
N TYR A 85 11.85 8.73 -2.65
CA TYR A 85 11.26 8.18 -3.87
C TYR A 85 9.86 8.78 -4.11
N SER A 86 9.49 9.01 -5.37
CA SER A 86 8.13 9.43 -5.74
C SER A 86 7.21 8.23 -6.03
N TRP A 87 5.90 8.47 -6.11
CA TRP A 87 4.90 7.46 -6.50
C TRP A 87 5.22 6.84 -7.88
N GLY A 88 5.70 7.65 -8.82
CA GLY A 88 6.20 7.23 -10.12
C GLY A 88 6.94 8.36 -10.83
N ARG A 89 7.75 8.03 -11.85
CA ARG A 89 8.42 9.03 -12.70
C ARG A 89 7.42 9.74 -13.65
N HIS A 90 6.34 9.06 -14.06
CA HIS A 90 5.32 9.57 -14.99
C HIS A 90 4.09 10.21 -14.34
N ALA A 91 3.66 9.74 -13.16
CA ALA A 91 2.46 10.26 -12.50
C ALA A 91 2.57 11.75 -12.11
N LEU A 92 3.80 12.26 -11.94
CA LEU A 92 4.06 13.67 -11.66
C LEU A 92 4.07 14.56 -12.91
N GLU A 93 4.41 14.01 -14.09
CA GLU A 93 4.44 14.78 -15.35
C GLU A 93 3.01 15.05 -15.85
N GLU A 94 2.14 14.04 -15.85
CA GLU A 94 0.72 14.21 -16.22
C GLU A 94 -0.03 15.12 -15.24
N MET A 95 0.28 15.05 -13.94
CA MET A 95 -0.30 15.94 -12.93
C MET A 95 0.14 17.39 -13.07
N TRP A 96 1.40 17.63 -13.48
CA TRP A 96 1.88 18.98 -13.77
C TRP A 96 1.14 19.56 -14.98
N GLU A 97 1.00 18.80 -16.06
CA GLU A 97 0.27 19.22 -17.27
C GLU A 97 -1.21 19.50 -16.99
N VAL A 98 -1.90 18.61 -16.26
CA VAL A 98 -3.32 18.82 -15.89
C VAL A 98 -3.50 20.04 -14.96
N SER A 99 -2.52 20.34 -14.10
CA SER A 99 -2.58 21.55 -13.26
C SER A 99 -2.39 22.85 -14.06
N GLN A 100 -1.63 22.80 -15.16
CA GLN A 100 -1.42 23.95 -16.06
C GLN A 100 -2.67 24.22 -16.92
N GLU A 101 -3.39 23.18 -17.34
CA GLU A 101 -4.65 23.33 -18.08
C GLU A 101 -5.81 23.89 -17.23
N LEU A 102 -5.84 23.60 -15.92
CA LEU A 102 -6.88 24.11 -15.00
C LEU A 102 -6.64 25.55 -14.54
N LEU A 103 -5.47 26.13 -14.85
CA LEU A 103 -5.09 27.51 -14.54
C LEU A 103 -5.24 28.48 -15.73
N HIS A 104 -5.76 28.00 -16.86
CA HIS A 104 -6.15 28.77 -18.05
C HIS A 104 -7.65 28.65 -18.34
#